data_AF-A0A7V9UFX0-F1
#
_entry.id   AF-A0A7V9UFX0-F1
#
_cell.length_a   1.000
_cell.length_b   1.000
_cell.length_c   1.000
_cell.angle_alpha   90.00
_cell.angle_beta   90.00
_cell.angle_gamma   90.00
#
_symmetry.space_group_name_H-M   'P 1'
#
loop_
_entity.id
_entity.type
_entity.pdbx_description
1 polymer ?
#
loop_
_entity_poly.entity_id
_entity_poly.type
_entity_poly.pdbx_seq_one_letter_code
_entity_poly.pdbx_strand_id
1 'polypeptide(L)'
;MQKTNTIAEFLIFVTFLCFGSTYGAIDFTPPTEKQIAIFPIGEMEKSLTLRKVVIPNKKVIDQITANEKAGILGYHGNSIDFMIYQDIIRNVIEIIVEIPIRKDFHFLAVPLDPILKIQTKKQLAAVFTDDLHPERALYETTFPLNFTIWDNASRLGLNSLENFVKNESVKPLGYKKRLVWLFQKLGINEQSIDLLFKTAHNQLNSKTGIILQVFDNNEYTFAKKIAYPSYPNGFISENATVDEYFLNDQYAPPYPHEVRLLLNNKETLNPQNPLKIVRYTPGISYFTMQAYENALKSSIKQLQFSKNSATKYKTELQTTWGK
;
A
#
# COMPACT_ATOMS: atom_id res chain seq x y z
N MET A 1 21.74 18.21 68.36
CA MET A 1 21.97 17.09 67.44
C MET A 1 20.89 17.09 66.38
N GLN A 2 21.24 17.54 65.16
CA GLN A 2 20.35 17.52 64.00
C GLN A 2 20.10 16.06 63.58
N LYS A 3 18.85 15.59 63.66
CA LYS A 3 18.42 14.36 63.00
C LYS A 3 18.18 14.69 61.53
N THR A 4 19.11 14.29 60.67
CA THR A 4 19.02 14.42 59.22
C THR A 4 17.95 13.47 58.65
N ASN A 5 17.25 13.99 57.64
CA ASN A 5 16.10 13.41 56.93
C ASN A 5 16.43 12.11 56.19
N THR A 6 16.47 10.99 56.90
CA THR A 6 16.70 9.65 56.30
C THR A 6 15.54 9.19 55.40
N ILE A 7 14.34 9.75 55.56
CA ILE A 7 13.15 9.40 54.77
C ILE A 7 13.13 10.13 53.42
N ALA A 8 13.67 11.36 53.36
CA ALA A 8 13.71 12.13 52.12
C ALA A 8 14.73 11.55 51.12
N GLU A 9 15.86 11.06 51.62
CA GLU A 9 16.90 10.41 50.79
C GLU A 9 16.44 9.05 50.26
N PHE A 10 15.67 8.28 51.04
CA PHE A 10 15.11 7.00 50.60
C PHE A 10 14.01 7.17 49.52
N LEU A 11 13.17 8.20 49.65
CA LEU A 11 12.16 8.52 48.64
C LEU A 11 12.78 9.02 47.33
N ILE A 12 13.86 9.81 47.37
CA ILE A 12 14.58 10.22 46.15
C ILE A 12 15.22 9.02 45.45
N PHE A 13 15.73 8.05 46.20
CA PHE A 13 16.34 6.83 45.64
C PHE A 13 15.32 5.87 45.01
N VAL A 14 14.14 5.70 45.61
CA VAL A 14 13.05 4.89 45.04
C VAL A 14 12.42 5.58 43.82
N THR A 15 12.34 6.91 43.82
CA THR A 15 11.84 7.64 42.64
C THR A 15 12.82 7.51 41.46
N PHE A 16 14.14 7.49 41.70
CA PHE A 16 15.14 7.25 40.67
C PHE A 16 15.18 5.80 40.13
N LEU A 17 14.78 4.81 40.93
CA LEU A 17 14.64 3.42 40.47
C LEU A 17 13.40 3.20 39.59
N CYS A 18 12.40 4.08 39.63
CA CYS A 18 11.22 4.03 38.76
C CYS A 18 11.37 4.75 37.41
N PHE A 19 12.44 5.54 37.21
CA PHE A 19 12.75 6.17 35.91
C PHE A 19 13.77 5.37 35.08
N GLY A 20 14.14 4.17 35.55
CA GLY A 20 15.16 3.31 34.94
C GLY A 20 14.62 2.08 34.20
N SER A 21 13.30 1.92 34.01
CA SER A 21 12.84 1.10 32.90
C SER A 21 13.03 1.92 31.65
N THR A 22 14.26 1.98 31.14
CA THR A 22 14.44 2.08 29.70
C THR A 22 13.45 1.08 29.13
N TYR A 23 12.40 1.56 28.47
CA TYR A 23 11.67 0.75 27.51
C TYR A 23 12.76 0.21 26.60
N GLY A 24 13.23 -1.00 26.90
CA GLY A 24 14.19 -1.69 26.06
C GLY A 24 13.56 -1.63 24.69
N ALA A 25 14.33 -1.16 23.71
CA ALA A 25 13.89 -1.18 22.33
C ALA A 25 13.23 -2.54 22.11
N ILE A 26 11.91 -2.57 21.92
CA ILE A 26 11.22 -3.81 21.64
C ILE A 26 11.86 -4.26 20.33
N ASP A 27 12.63 -5.35 20.39
CA ASP A 27 13.30 -5.87 19.21
C ASP A 27 12.22 -6.12 18.15
N PHE A 28 12.24 -5.33 17.08
CA PHE A 28 11.25 -5.43 16.04
C PHE A 28 11.40 -6.79 15.35
N THR A 29 10.45 -7.69 15.59
CA THR A 29 10.36 -8.93 14.82
C THR A 29 9.55 -8.68 13.54
N PRO A 30 10.08 -9.03 12.36
CA PRO A 30 9.37 -8.87 11.10
C PRO A 30 8.00 -9.59 11.07
N PRO A 31 6.95 -9.00 10.46
CA PRO A 31 5.62 -9.59 10.42
C PRO A 31 5.58 -11.01 9.84
N THR A 32 6.34 -11.24 8.77
CA THR A 32 6.37 -12.57 8.13
C THR A 32 7.02 -13.61 9.03
N GLU A 33 8.07 -13.22 9.77
CA GLU A 33 8.73 -14.11 10.74
C GLU A 33 7.76 -14.50 11.88
N LYS A 34 7.06 -13.52 12.46
CA LYS A 34 6.02 -13.76 13.48
C LYS A 34 4.96 -14.75 12.98
N GLN A 35 4.46 -14.55 11.76
CA GLN A 35 3.43 -15.40 11.18
C GLN A 35 3.90 -16.84 10.97
N ILE A 36 5.14 -17.04 10.51
CA ILE A 36 5.73 -18.37 10.29
C ILE A 36 5.87 -19.14 11.62
N ALA A 37 6.14 -18.45 12.71
CA ALA A 37 6.21 -19.07 14.04
C ALA A 37 4.86 -19.62 14.52
N ILE A 38 3.75 -19.00 14.11
CA ILE A 38 2.38 -19.42 14.48
C ILE A 38 1.84 -20.46 13.49
N PHE A 39 2.04 -20.21 12.19
CA PHE A 39 1.56 -21.05 11.09
C PHE A 39 2.75 -21.51 10.25
N PRO A 40 3.23 -22.76 10.45
CA PRO A 40 4.39 -23.26 9.73
C PRO A 40 4.21 -23.20 8.21
N ILE A 41 5.28 -22.88 7.49
CA ILE A 41 5.28 -22.74 6.02
C ILE A 41 4.61 -23.93 5.32
N GLY A 42 4.86 -25.17 5.76
CA GLY A 42 4.28 -26.36 5.13
C GLY A 42 2.74 -26.39 5.12
N GLU A 43 2.09 -25.83 6.15
CA GLU A 43 0.63 -25.73 6.18
C GLU A 43 0.11 -24.68 5.19
N MET A 44 0.80 -23.54 5.11
CA MET A 44 0.50 -22.47 4.16
C MET A 44 0.69 -22.95 2.72
N GLU A 45 1.78 -23.64 2.44
CA GLU A 45 2.07 -24.26 1.14
C GLU A 45 1.02 -25.28 0.73
N LYS A 46 0.58 -26.14 1.66
CA LYS A 46 -0.48 -27.12 1.40
C LYS A 46 -1.79 -26.43 1.00
N SER A 47 -2.17 -25.40 1.73
CA SER A 47 -3.39 -24.63 1.44
C SER A 47 -3.32 -23.89 0.09
N LEU A 48 -2.17 -23.30 -0.24
CA LEU A 48 -1.93 -22.65 -1.54
C LEU A 48 -1.91 -23.68 -2.69
N THR A 49 -1.35 -24.86 -2.46
CA THR A 49 -1.36 -25.98 -3.41
C THR A 49 -2.78 -26.44 -3.73
N LEU A 50 -3.64 -26.57 -2.71
CA LEU A 50 -5.07 -26.89 -2.90
C LEU A 50 -5.78 -25.84 -3.77
N ARG A 51 -5.30 -24.59 -3.75
CA ARG A 51 -5.76 -23.48 -4.60
C ARG A 51 -5.03 -23.35 -5.93
N LYS A 52 -4.17 -24.32 -6.28
CA LYS A 52 -3.35 -24.33 -7.50
C LYS A 52 -2.39 -23.14 -7.61
N VAL A 53 -1.92 -22.61 -6.48
CA VAL A 53 -0.88 -21.58 -6.43
C VAL A 53 0.50 -22.25 -6.43
N VAL A 54 1.28 -22.04 -7.48
CA VAL A 54 2.68 -22.48 -7.55
C VAL A 54 3.55 -21.38 -6.96
N ILE A 55 4.07 -21.62 -5.76
CA ILE A 55 4.83 -20.61 -5.03
C ILE A 55 6.13 -20.31 -5.81
N PRO A 56 6.46 -19.02 -6.03
CA PRO A 56 7.70 -18.65 -6.70
C PRO A 56 8.88 -19.21 -5.93
N ASN A 57 10.00 -19.48 -6.62
CA ASN A 57 11.25 -19.93 -5.99
C ASN A 57 11.48 -19.19 -4.65
N LYS A 58 11.63 -19.96 -3.56
CA LYS A 58 11.80 -19.50 -2.17
C LYS A 58 12.68 -18.25 -2.04
N LYS A 59 13.73 -18.14 -2.87
CA LYS A 59 14.61 -16.96 -2.95
C LYS A 59 13.89 -15.62 -3.14
N VAL A 60 12.80 -15.57 -3.92
CA VAL A 60 12.02 -14.33 -4.13
C VAL A 60 11.31 -13.92 -2.85
N ILE A 61 10.73 -14.89 -2.15
CA ILE A 61 10.06 -14.64 -0.87
C ILE A 61 11.09 -14.20 0.16
N ASP A 62 12.21 -14.92 0.29
CA ASP A 62 13.31 -14.57 1.20
C ASP A 62 13.83 -13.13 0.94
N GLN A 63 13.93 -12.72 -0.32
CA GLN A 63 14.31 -11.35 -0.68
C GLN A 63 13.28 -10.31 -0.25
N ILE A 64 11.98 -10.59 -0.44
CA ILE A 64 10.91 -9.68 -0.02
C ILE A 64 10.91 -9.54 1.51
N THR A 65 11.00 -10.66 2.22
CA THR A 65 10.96 -10.70 3.69
C THR A 65 12.20 -10.08 4.31
N ALA A 66 13.39 -10.24 3.71
CA ALA A 66 14.61 -9.61 4.20
C ALA A 66 14.59 -8.07 4.16
N ASN A 67 13.62 -7.47 3.47
CA ASN A 67 13.42 -6.02 3.42
C ASN A 67 12.37 -5.51 4.43
N GLU A 68 11.76 -6.39 5.21
CA GLU A 68 10.89 -6.00 6.33
C GLU A 68 11.71 -5.24 7.39
N LYS A 69 11.17 -4.12 7.87
CA LYS A 69 11.80 -3.25 8.86
C LYS A 69 10.75 -2.40 9.55
N ALA A 70 11.15 -1.70 10.62
CA ALA A 70 10.30 -0.71 11.26
C ALA A 70 9.70 0.26 10.23
N GLY A 71 8.39 0.53 10.36
CA GLY A 71 7.60 1.31 9.40
C GLY A 71 6.93 0.49 8.29
N ILE A 72 7.14 -0.82 8.19
CA ILE A 72 6.41 -1.66 7.22
C ILE A 72 4.90 -1.67 7.50
N LEU A 73 4.10 -1.30 6.51
CA LEU A 73 2.64 -1.27 6.62
C LEU A 73 1.98 -2.57 6.17
N GLY A 74 2.56 -3.23 5.17
CA GLY A 74 2.03 -4.49 4.64
C GLY A 74 2.33 -4.69 3.16
N TYR A 75 1.66 -5.71 2.61
CA TYR A 75 1.82 -6.24 1.28
C TYR A 75 0.54 -6.11 0.48
N HIS A 76 0.68 -5.95 -0.84
CA HIS A 76 -0.45 -6.12 -1.75
C HIS A 76 -0.01 -6.84 -3.01
N GLY A 77 -0.60 -8.01 -3.25
CA GLY A 77 -0.50 -8.73 -4.52
C GLY A 77 -1.57 -8.28 -5.52
N ASN A 78 -1.18 -8.04 -6.76
CA ASN A 78 -2.12 -7.65 -7.82
C ASN A 78 -1.64 -8.08 -9.21
N SER A 79 -2.50 -7.89 -10.21
CA SER A 79 -2.20 -8.11 -11.62
C SER A 79 -1.17 -7.12 -12.19
N ILE A 80 -0.54 -7.50 -13.31
CA ILE A 80 0.30 -6.62 -14.15
C ILE A 80 -0.48 -5.41 -14.66
N ASP A 81 -1.79 -5.54 -14.93
CA ASP A 81 -2.62 -4.40 -15.35
C ASP A 81 -2.66 -3.29 -14.30
N PHE A 82 -2.59 -3.67 -13.01
CA PHE A 82 -2.48 -2.68 -11.96
C PHE A 82 -1.16 -1.93 -12.05
N MET A 83 -0.04 -2.62 -12.28
CA MET A 83 1.26 -1.97 -12.49
C MET A 83 1.21 -0.96 -13.64
N ILE A 84 0.65 -1.39 -14.77
CA ILE A 84 0.50 -0.56 -15.97
C ILE A 84 -0.34 0.69 -15.65
N TYR A 85 -1.44 0.51 -14.93
CA TYR A 85 -2.27 1.60 -14.44
C TYR A 85 -1.50 2.61 -13.57
N GLN A 86 -0.74 2.14 -12.58
CA GLN A 86 0.08 3.01 -11.72
C GLN A 86 1.12 3.78 -12.55
N ASP A 87 1.77 3.08 -13.48
CA ASP A 87 2.84 3.65 -14.30
C ASP A 87 2.30 4.64 -15.33
N ILE A 88 1.09 4.45 -15.87
CA ILE A 88 0.43 5.46 -16.71
C ILE A 88 0.18 6.73 -15.91
N ILE A 89 -0.42 6.64 -14.71
CA ILE A 89 -0.69 7.82 -13.85
C ILE A 89 0.62 8.55 -13.56
N ARG A 90 1.63 7.81 -13.11
CA ARG A 90 2.95 8.34 -12.79
C ARG A 90 3.54 9.10 -13.97
N ASN A 91 3.66 8.45 -15.13
CA ASN A 91 4.31 9.03 -16.30
C ASN A 91 3.51 10.20 -16.89
N VAL A 92 2.17 10.17 -16.84
CA VAL A 92 1.35 11.34 -17.22
C VAL A 92 1.64 12.53 -16.31
N ILE A 93 1.70 12.32 -15.00
CA ILE A 93 2.00 13.40 -14.03
C ILE A 93 3.44 13.90 -14.18
N GLU A 94 4.41 13.01 -14.41
CA GLU A 94 5.82 13.38 -14.63
C GLU A 94 6.05 14.12 -15.95
N ILE A 95 5.46 13.65 -17.05
CA ILE A 95 5.78 14.11 -18.41
C ILE A 95 4.84 15.20 -18.90
N ILE A 96 3.53 15.02 -18.72
CA ILE A 96 2.51 15.95 -19.25
C ILE A 96 2.22 17.06 -18.26
N VAL A 97 2.09 16.72 -16.97
CA VAL A 97 1.81 17.70 -15.90
C VAL A 97 3.11 18.31 -15.35
N GLU A 98 4.26 17.73 -15.70
CA GLU A 98 5.60 18.21 -15.33
C GLU A 98 5.78 18.34 -13.81
N ILE A 99 5.31 17.33 -13.05
CA ILE A 99 5.55 17.24 -11.62
C ILE A 99 6.54 16.10 -11.36
N PRO A 100 7.71 16.38 -10.74
CA PRO A 100 8.66 15.32 -10.41
C PRO A 100 8.10 14.40 -9.32
N ILE A 101 8.23 13.08 -9.54
CA ILE A 101 7.76 12.05 -8.62
C ILE A 101 8.97 11.22 -8.15
N ARG A 102 9.03 10.92 -6.84
CA ARG A 102 10.12 10.11 -6.29
C ARG A 102 10.11 8.71 -6.88
N LYS A 103 11.27 8.09 -7.06
CA LYS A 103 11.37 6.75 -7.67
C LYS A 103 10.63 5.68 -6.87
N ASP A 104 10.59 5.85 -5.56
CA ASP A 104 10.01 4.91 -4.59
C ASP A 104 8.54 5.24 -4.22
N PHE A 105 7.89 6.11 -4.99
CA PHE A 105 6.48 6.44 -4.87
C PHE A 105 5.70 5.92 -6.08
N HIS A 106 4.57 5.27 -5.83
CA HIS A 106 3.65 4.80 -6.86
C HIS A 106 2.24 5.26 -6.53
N PHE A 107 1.52 5.82 -7.50
CA PHE A 107 0.12 6.16 -7.30
C PHE A 107 -0.71 4.90 -7.12
N LEU A 108 -1.53 4.85 -6.09
CA LEU A 108 -2.49 3.77 -5.85
C LEU A 108 -3.85 4.08 -6.48
N ALA A 109 -4.12 5.36 -6.74
CA ALA A 109 -5.31 5.85 -7.42
C ALA A 109 -4.98 7.12 -8.22
N VAL A 110 -5.91 7.52 -9.10
CA VAL A 110 -5.81 8.79 -9.82
C VAL A 110 -6.02 9.96 -8.86
N PRO A 111 -5.09 10.93 -8.79
CA PRO A 111 -5.25 12.09 -7.93
C PRO A 111 -6.46 12.96 -8.28
N LEU A 112 -7.16 13.45 -7.26
CA LEU A 112 -8.35 14.31 -7.40
C LEU A 112 -9.52 13.67 -8.18
N ASP A 113 -9.54 12.34 -8.35
CA ASP A 113 -10.66 11.64 -8.98
C ASP A 113 -11.95 11.86 -8.15
N PRO A 114 -12.99 12.49 -8.74
CA PRO A 114 -14.23 12.83 -8.04
C PRO A 114 -15.06 11.59 -7.66
N ILE A 115 -14.77 10.41 -8.21
CA ILE A 115 -15.44 9.17 -7.81
C ILE A 115 -15.08 8.84 -6.35
N LEU A 116 -13.91 9.25 -5.88
CA LEU A 116 -13.43 8.92 -4.56
C LEU A 116 -13.98 9.89 -3.50
N LYS A 117 -15.23 9.73 -3.04
CA LYS A 117 -15.86 10.75 -2.17
C LYS A 117 -15.29 10.85 -0.75
N ILE A 118 -14.64 9.80 -0.26
CA ILE A 118 -14.20 9.70 1.15
C ILE A 118 -12.74 10.15 1.27
N GLN A 119 -12.52 11.21 2.05
CA GLN A 119 -11.21 11.84 2.20
C GLN A 119 -10.62 11.69 3.60
N THR A 120 -11.44 11.36 4.60
CA THR A 120 -11.01 11.28 6.00
C THR A 120 -11.53 10.01 6.67
N LYS A 121 -10.84 9.56 7.73
CA LYS A 121 -11.28 8.40 8.53
C LYS A 121 -12.64 8.65 9.18
N LYS A 122 -12.94 9.89 9.56
CA LYS A 122 -14.24 10.28 10.10
C LYS A 122 -15.36 10.10 9.06
N GLN A 123 -15.15 10.54 7.82
CA GLN A 123 -16.11 10.31 6.73
C GLN A 123 -16.28 8.82 6.42
N LEU A 124 -15.20 8.04 6.49
CA LEU A 124 -15.27 6.60 6.29
C LEU A 124 -16.09 5.93 7.39
N ALA A 125 -15.85 6.26 8.67
CA ALA A 125 -16.57 5.69 9.80
C ALA A 125 -18.09 5.92 9.69
N ALA A 126 -18.53 7.09 9.25
CA ALA A 126 -19.95 7.40 9.04
C ALA A 126 -20.63 6.50 7.99
N VAL A 127 -19.90 5.99 7.01
CA VAL A 127 -20.46 5.06 6.01
C VAL A 127 -20.85 3.72 6.65
N PHE A 128 -20.11 3.28 7.67
CA PHE A 128 -20.41 2.03 8.37
C PHE A 128 -21.58 2.13 9.34
N THR A 129 -21.90 3.35 9.80
CA THR A 129 -23.01 3.57 10.73
C THR A 129 -24.33 3.79 10.01
N ASP A 130 -24.30 4.41 8.82
CA ASP A 130 -25.50 4.98 8.20
C ASP A 130 -25.99 4.20 6.95
N ASP A 131 -25.19 3.28 6.39
CA ASP A 131 -25.44 2.69 5.07
C ASP A 131 -25.48 1.16 5.08
N LEU A 132 -26.35 0.56 4.26
CA LEU A 132 -26.51 -0.90 4.13
C LEU A 132 -25.49 -1.53 3.15
N HIS A 133 -24.67 -0.71 2.47
CA HIS A 133 -23.69 -1.18 1.47
C HIS A 133 -22.26 -0.63 1.64
N PRO A 134 -21.64 -0.76 2.83
CA PRO A 134 -20.31 -0.22 3.12
C PRO A 134 -19.20 -0.80 2.22
N GLU A 135 -19.40 -1.99 1.67
CA GLU A 135 -18.44 -2.67 0.82
C GLU A 135 -18.03 -1.85 -0.41
N ARG A 136 -18.99 -1.20 -1.08
CA ARG A 136 -18.68 -0.46 -2.30
C ARG A 136 -17.80 0.75 -2.01
N ALA A 137 -18.14 1.52 -0.97
CA ALA A 137 -17.34 2.64 -0.51
C ALA A 137 -15.93 2.18 -0.16
N LEU A 138 -15.80 1.08 0.59
CA LEU A 138 -14.53 0.47 0.94
C LEU A 138 -13.64 0.18 -0.27
N TYR A 139 -14.13 -0.56 -1.25
CA TYR A 139 -13.32 -0.95 -2.41
C TYR A 139 -12.94 0.22 -3.31
N GLU A 140 -13.81 1.22 -3.42
CA GLU A 140 -13.55 2.36 -4.30
C GLU A 140 -12.61 3.36 -3.63
N THR A 141 -12.69 3.57 -2.31
CA THR A 141 -11.96 4.65 -1.62
C THR A 141 -10.81 4.20 -0.75
N THR A 142 -10.55 2.90 -0.64
CA THR A 142 -9.45 2.38 0.18
C THR A 142 -8.55 1.40 -0.58
N PHE A 143 -7.30 1.30 -0.14
CA PHE A 143 -6.32 0.35 -0.64
C PHE A 143 -6.00 -0.67 0.45
N PRO A 144 -6.33 -1.96 0.25
CA PRO A 144 -6.04 -3.00 1.23
C PRO A 144 -4.56 -3.41 1.17
N LEU A 145 -3.99 -3.68 2.35
CA LEU A 145 -2.66 -4.21 2.56
C LEU A 145 -2.77 -5.39 3.52
N ASN A 146 -2.28 -6.55 3.11
CA ASN A 146 -2.10 -7.69 4.00
C ASN A 146 -0.92 -7.47 4.92
N PHE A 147 -1.03 -7.89 6.17
CA PHE A 147 0.06 -7.64 7.11
C PHE A 147 1.35 -8.44 6.78
N THR A 148 1.19 -9.64 6.22
CA THR A 148 2.30 -10.48 5.75
C THR A 148 2.08 -10.93 4.31
N ILE A 149 3.13 -11.34 3.62
CA ILE A 149 3.03 -11.85 2.24
C ILE A 149 2.19 -13.15 2.18
N TRP A 150 2.21 -13.93 3.26
CA TRP A 150 1.47 -15.19 3.41
C TRP A 150 0.08 -15.02 4.03
N ASP A 151 -0.30 -13.81 4.39
CA ASP A 151 -1.56 -13.55 5.06
C ASP A 151 -2.75 -14.04 4.22
N ASN A 152 -3.76 -14.59 4.87
CA ASN A 152 -4.88 -15.28 4.21
C ASN A 152 -4.51 -16.55 3.40
N ALA A 153 -3.29 -17.09 3.52
CA ALA A 153 -2.91 -18.32 2.81
C ALA A 153 -3.68 -19.56 3.26
N SER A 154 -4.50 -19.50 4.32
CA SER A 154 -5.47 -20.53 4.73
C SER A 154 -6.94 -20.18 4.47
N ARG A 155 -7.26 -18.97 3.97
CA ARG A 155 -8.63 -18.46 3.83
C ARG A 155 -8.93 -17.92 2.42
N LEU A 156 -10.22 -17.77 2.12
CA LEU A 156 -10.70 -17.09 0.91
C LEU A 156 -10.68 -15.57 1.13
N GLY A 157 -10.06 -14.81 0.23
CA GLY A 157 -9.91 -13.35 0.35
C GLY A 157 -8.76 -12.79 -0.48
N LEU A 158 -8.32 -11.57 -0.17
CA LEU A 158 -7.11 -10.96 -0.72
C LEU A 158 -5.88 -11.65 -0.13
N ASN A 159 -5.37 -12.68 -0.80
CA ASN A 159 -4.07 -13.26 -0.48
C ASN A 159 -3.01 -12.67 -1.42
N SER A 160 -2.05 -11.95 -0.84
CA SER A 160 -1.01 -11.25 -1.61
C SER A 160 -0.18 -12.20 -2.47
N LEU A 161 0.24 -13.35 -1.92
CA LEU A 161 1.04 -14.32 -2.66
C LEU A 161 0.26 -15.00 -3.81
N GLU A 162 -1.01 -15.32 -3.60
CA GLU A 162 -1.89 -15.93 -4.61
C GLU A 162 -2.15 -14.96 -5.75
N ASN A 163 -2.52 -13.72 -5.47
CA ASN A 163 -2.72 -12.69 -6.49
C ASN A 163 -1.44 -12.41 -7.28
N PHE A 164 -0.30 -12.43 -6.60
CA PHE A 164 1.00 -12.32 -7.22
C PHE A 164 1.30 -13.49 -8.16
N VAL A 165 1.11 -14.73 -7.72
CA VAL A 165 1.40 -15.92 -8.54
C VAL A 165 0.43 -16.06 -9.71
N LYS A 166 -0.86 -15.91 -9.44
CA LYS A 166 -1.91 -16.08 -10.45
C LYS A 166 -2.02 -14.91 -11.40
N ASN A 167 -1.40 -13.76 -11.07
CA ASN A 167 -1.57 -12.51 -11.81
C ASN A 167 -3.06 -12.09 -11.86
N GLU A 168 -3.78 -12.36 -10.79
CA GLU A 168 -5.23 -12.14 -10.70
C GLU A 168 -5.53 -11.15 -9.59
N SER A 169 -6.56 -10.32 -9.80
CA SER A 169 -7.12 -9.49 -8.74
C SER A 169 -8.43 -10.12 -8.29
N VAL A 170 -8.66 -10.17 -6.97
CA VAL A 170 -9.92 -10.67 -6.39
C VAL A 170 -11.14 -9.92 -6.92
N LYS A 171 -11.00 -8.62 -7.25
CA LYS A 171 -12.04 -7.82 -7.92
C LYS A 171 -11.41 -7.01 -9.05
N PRO A 172 -11.78 -7.24 -10.33
CA PRO A 172 -11.25 -6.45 -11.43
C PRO A 172 -11.75 -5.00 -11.31
N LEU A 173 -10.86 -4.07 -10.99
CA LEU A 173 -11.19 -2.65 -10.75
C LEU A 173 -11.42 -1.84 -12.04
N GLY A 174 -11.39 -2.49 -13.21
CA GLY A 174 -11.55 -1.82 -14.49
C GLY A 174 -10.52 -0.71 -14.69
N TYR A 175 -9.23 -1.03 -14.55
CA TYR A 175 -8.15 -0.03 -14.49
C TYR A 175 -8.17 0.98 -15.64
N LYS A 176 -8.49 0.54 -16.86
CA LYS A 176 -8.67 1.43 -18.01
C LYS A 176 -9.76 2.48 -17.78
N LYS A 177 -10.92 2.07 -17.26
CA LYS A 177 -12.04 2.97 -16.94
C LYS A 177 -11.66 4.00 -15.88
N ARG A 178 -10.81 3.65 -14.92
CA ARG A 178 -10.31 4.58 -13.89
C ARG A 178 -9.44 5.70 -14.47
N LEU A 179 -8.79 5.48 -15.60
CA LEU A 179 -7.95 6.50 -16.26
C LEU A 179 -8.74 7.50 -17.10
N VAL A 180 -9.99 7.19 -17.45
CA VAL A 180 -10.84 8.03 -18.30
C VAL A 180 -10.93 9.46 -17.76
N TRP A 181 -11.16 9.59 -16.45
CA TRP A 181 -11.24 10.91 -15.82
C TRP A 181 -9.96 11.73 -16.00
N LEU A 182 -8.78 11.11 -15.80
CA LEU A 182 -7.49 11.78 -15.96
C LEU A 182 -7.28 12.25 -17.41
N PHE A 183 -7.66 11.41 -18.38
CA PHE A 183 -7.50 11.70 -19.80
C PHE A 183 -8.43 12.82 -20.23
N GLN A 184 -9.70 12.76 -19.84
CA GLN A 184 -10.67 13.84 -20.05
C GLN A 184 -10.20 15.16 -19.42
N LYS A 185 -9.71 15.11 -18.17
CA LYS A 185 -9.18 16.28 -17.44
C LYS A 185 -8.03 16.97 -18.18
N LEU A 186 -7.21 16.21 -18.91
CA LEU A 186 -6.07 16.71 -19.67
C LEU A 186 -6.39 17.00 -21.16
N GLY A 187 -7.62 16.72 -21.61
CA GLY A 187 -8.00 16.82 -23.01
C GLY A 187 -7.28 15.81 -23.91
N ILE A 188 -7.00 14.61 -23.40
CA ILE A 188 -6.41 13.48 -24.14
C ILE A 188 -7.55 12.58 -24.64
N ASN A 189 -7.44 12.07 -25.86
CA ASN A 189 -8.39 11.09 -26.40
C ASN A 189 -8.38 9.80 -25.53
N GLU A 190 -9.54 9.39 -25.03
CA GLU A 190 -9.71 8.19 -24.21
C GLU A 190 -9.27 6.91 -24.91
N GLN A 191 -9.36 6.84 -26.25
CA GLN A 191 -8.89 5.69 -27.03
C GLN A 191 -7.39 5.45 -26.87
N SER A 192 -6.62 6.48 -26.48
CA SER A 192 -5.20 6.34 -26.18
C SER A 192 -4.94 5.45 -24.95
N ILE A 193 -5.91 5.28 -24.04
CA ILE A 193 -5.76 4.38 -22.88
C ILE A 193 -5.53 2.94 -23.36
N ASP A 194 -6.32 2.47 -24.32
CA ASP A 194 -6.17 1.12 -24.87
C ASP A 194 -4.82 0.94 -25.59
N LEU A 195 -4.37 1.97 -26.30
CA LEU A 195 -3.06 1.96 -26.95
C LEU A 195 -1.93 1.85 -25.93
N LEU A 196 -1.99 2.55 -24.80
CA LEU A 196 -0.96 2.49 -23.76
C LEU A 196 -0.91 1.12 -23.08
N PHE A 197 -2.07 0.53 -22.75
CA PHE A 197 -2.12 -0.84 -22.23
C PHE A 197 -1.58 -1.84 -23.26
N LYS A 198 -1.94 -1.69 -24.53
CA LYS A 198 -1.42 -2.55 -25.60
C LYS A 198 0.11 -2.44 -25.72
N THR A 199 0.67 -1.24 -25.68
CA THR A 199 2.12 -1.02 -25.68
C THR A 199 2.78 -1.74 -24.52
N ALA A 200 2.19 -1.68 -23.32
CA ALA A 200 2.71 -2.36 -22.15
C ALA A 200 2.67 -3.90 -22.28
N HIS A 201 1.54 -4.45 -22.72
CA HIS A 201 1.38 -5.90 -22.90
C HIS A 201 2.27 -6.48 -23.98
N ASN A 202 2.63 -5.72 -25.01
CA ASN A 202 3.60 -6.17 -26.01
C ASN A 202 4.99 -6.41 -25.40
N GLN A 203 5.30 -5.79 -24.26
CA GLN A 203 6.60 -5.89 -23.59
C GLN A 203 6.56 -6.83 -22.37
N LEU A 204 5.43 -6.90 -21.67
CA LEU A 204 5.29 -7.62 -20.40
C LEU A 204 4.60 -8.97 -20.60
N ASN A 205 5.32 -10.05 -20.29
CA ASN A 205 4.73 -11.40 -20.26
C ASN A 205 3.94 -11.59 -18.96
N SER A 206 2.62 -11.73 -19.06
CA SER A 206 1.66 -11.66 -17.94
C SER A 206 1.57 -12.93 -17.08
N LYS A 207 2.67 -13.69 -16.93
CA LYS A 207 2.62 -14.98 -16.21
C LYS A 207 2.60 -14.83 -14.68
N THR A 208 3.08 -13.70 -14.18
CA THR A 208 3.10 -13.40 -12.74
C THR A 208 2.69 -11.95 -12.55
N GLY A 209 1.94 -11.68 -11.49
CA GLY A 209 1.54 -10.36 -11.04
C GLY A 209 2.67 -9.58 -10.38
N ILE A 210 2.27 -8.57 -9.62
CA ILE A 210 3.17 -7.71 -8.82
C ILE A 210 2.92 -7.91 -7.33
N ILE A 211 3.96 -7.70 -6.53
CA ILE A 211 3.83 -7.44 -5.09
C ILE A 211 4.28 -6.02 -4.81
N LEU A 212 3.46 -5.31 -4.07
CA LEU A 212 3.82 -4.04 -3.44
C LEU A 212 4.11 -4.29 -1.96
N GLN A 213 5.27 -3.87 -1.50
CA GLN A 213 5.60 -3.78 -0.08
C GLN A 213 5.59 -2.30 0.30
N VAL A 214 4.74 -1.93 1.25
CA VAL A 214 4.44 -0.53 1.56
C VAL A 214 5.02 -0.16 2.92
N PHE A 215 5.66 1.01 3.00
CA PHE A 215 6.34 1.51 4.19
C PHE A 215 5.93 2.95 4.51
N ASP A 216 5.86 3.23 5.79
CA ASP A 216 5.87 4.58 6.36
C ASP A 216 7.27 4.87 6.91
N ASN A 217 8.00 5.78 6.28
CA ASN A 217 9.37 6.10 6.69
C ASN A 217 9.46 6.87 8.03
N ASN A 218 8.33 7.27 8.63
CA ASN A 218 8.28 8.04 9.88
C ASN A 218 7.63 7.24 11.01
N GLU A 219 8.04 5.99 11.21
CA GLU A 219 7.62 5.15 12.35
C GLU A 219 6.08 5.13 12.54
N TYR A 220 5.37 4.83 11.44
CA TYR A 220 3.91 4.70 11.40
C TYR A 220 3.11 5.99 11.60
N THR A 221 3.75 7.17 11.64
CA THR A 221 3.07 8.46 11.80
C THR A 221 2.01 8.73 10.72
N PHE A 222 2.37 8.50 9.45
CA PHE A 222 1.44 8.65 8.33
C PHE A 222 0.32 7.61 8.43
N ALA A 223 0.65 6.35 8.71
CA ALA A 223 -0.33 5.28 8.81
C ALA A 223 -1.34 5.52 9.95
N LYS A 224 -0.89 5.99 11.12
CA LYS A 224 -1.77 6.40 12.23
C LYS A 224 -2.78 7.46 11.83
N LYS A 225 -2.45 8.32 10.86
CA LYS A 225 -3.33 9.40 10.41
C LYS A 225 -4.33 8.99 9.35
N ILE A 226 -3.93 8.17 8.38
CA ILE A 226 -4.74 7.90 7.18
C ILE A 226 -5.14 6.44 6.98
N ALA A 227 -4.52 5.53 7.73
CA ALA A 227 -4.81 4.11 7.70
C ALA A 227 -5.61 3.66 8.93
N TYR A 228 -6.14 2.44 8.84
CA TYR A 228 -6.79 1.75 9.93
C TYR A 228 -6.63 0.22 9.78
N PRO A 229 -6.55 -0.51 10.90
CA PRO A 229 -6.65 -1.96 10.89
C PRO A 229 -8.09 -2.38 10.58
N SER A 230 -8.23 -3.45 9.82
CA SER A 230 -9.51 -3.94 9.33
C SER A 230 -9.58 -5.46 9.35
N TYR A 231 -10.81 -5.96 9.39
CA TYR A 231 -11.14 -7.36 9.13
C TYR A 231 -10.98 -7.69 7.64
N PRO A 232 -10.94 -8.97 7.23
CA PRO A 232 -10.75 -9.37 5.82
C PRO A 232 -11.82 -8.87 4.84
N ASN A 233 -13.00 -8.47 5.35
CA ASN A 233 -14.08 -7.85 4.57
C ASN A 233 -13.97 -6.31 4.53
N GLY A 234 -12.95 -5.74 5.17
CA GLY A 234 -12.63 -4.32 5.20
C GLY A 234 -13.30 -3.50 6.27
N PHE A 235 -14.11 -4.12 7.15
CA PHE A 235 -14.70 -3.42 8.29
C PHE A 235 -13.60 -2.98 9.27
N ILE A 236 -13.79 -1.82 9.90
CA ILE A 236 -12.83 -1.25 10.85
C ILE A 236 -12.72 -2.15 12.08
N SER A 237 -11.49 -2.42 12.52
CA SER A 237 -11.23 -3.04 13.82
C SER A 237 -11.15 -1.93 14.89
N GLU A 238 -12.25 -1.66 15.57
CA GLU A 238 -12.41 -0.48 16.45
C GLU A 238 -11.50 -0.50 17.69
N ASN A 239 -11.09 -1.69 18.14
CA ASN A 239 -10.30 -1.87 19.36
C ASN A 239 -8.78 -1.93 19.10
N ALA A 240 -8.34 -1.64 17.87
CA ALA A 240 -6.94 -1.74 17.50
C ALA A 240 -6.45 -0.45 16.84
N THR A 241 -5.31 0.04 17.32
CA THR A 241 -4.52 1.02 16.58
C THR A 241 -3.63 0.33 15.56
N VAL A 242 -3.18 1.10 14.58
CA VAL A 242 -2.21 0.66 13.59
C VAL A 242 -0.91 0.18 14.26
N ASP A 243 -0.41 0.89 15.28
CA ASP A 243 0.81 0.51 16.00
C ASP A 243 0.65 -0.77 16.81
N GLU A 244 -0.47 -0.94 17.51
CA GLU A 244 -0.75 -2.18 18.25
C GLU A 244 -0.81 -3.38 17.30
N TYR A 245 -1.34 -3.18 16.09
CA TYR A 245 -1.33 -4.19 15.03
C TYR A 245 0.08 -4.55 14.56
N PHE A 246 1.04 -3.64 14.64
CA PHE A 246 2.42 -3.87 14.19
C PHE A 246 3.34 -4.41 15.29
N LEU A 247 3.17 -3.91 16.51
CA LEU A 247 4.17 -4.02 17.56
C LEU A 247 3.80 -5.02 18.66
N ASN A 248 2.54 -5.44 18.77
CA ASN A 248 2.11 -6.26 19.91
C ASN A 248 1.82 -7.72 19.54
N ASP A 249 2.64 -8.63 20.08
CA ASP A 249 2.46 -10.08 19.90
C ASP A 249 1.30 -10.66 20.73
N GLN A 250 0.86 -9.96 21.78
CA GLN A 250 -0.24 -10.41 22.64
C GLN A 250 -1.63 -10.24 21.99
N TYR A 251 -1.71 -9.40 20.95
CA TYR A 251 -2.93 -9.18 20.18
C TYR A 251 -2.85 -9.81 18.80
N ALA A 252 -2.21 -10.97 18.64
CA ALA A 252 -2.38 -11.80 17.45
C ALA A 252 -3.83 -12.36 17.46
N PRO A 253 -4.81 -11.65 16.89
CA PRO A 253 -6.20 -12.07 16.84
C PRO A 253 -6.29 -13.33 15.98
N PRO A 254 -7.36 -14.13 16.15
CA PRO A 254 -7.52 -15.40 15.44
C PRO A 254 -7.85 -15.24 13.94
N TYR A 255 -7.77 -14.04 13.36
CA TYR A 255 -8.16 -13.75 11.97
C TYR A 255 -7.06 -12.96 11.25
N PRO A 256 -6.86 -13.16 9.94
CA PRO A 256 -5.84 -12.46 9.15
C PRO A 256 -6.11 -10.95 9.08
N HIS A 257 -5.01 -10.20 9.04
CA HIS A 257 -4.99 -8.75 9.25
C HIS A 257 -4.87 -7.99 7.95
N GLU A 258 -5.79 -7.05 7.73
CA GLU A 258 -5.66 -6.06 6.67
C GLU A 258 -5.48 -4.67 7.27
N VAL A 259 -4.51 -3.90 6.76
CA VAL A 259 -4.43 -2.46 6.94
C VAL A 259 -5.00 -1.81 5.68
N ARG A 260 -5.87 -0.81 5.83
CA ARG A 260 -6.47 -0.09 4.70
C ARG A 260 -6.02 1.36 4.68
N LEU A 261 -5.51 1.80 3.52
CA LEU A 261 -5.14 3.19 3.28
C LEU A 261 -6.30 3.93 2.62
N LEU A 262 -6.63 5.14 3.06
CA LEU A 262 -7.57 6.00 2.33
C LEU A 262 -6.95 6.51 1.02
N LEU A 263 -7.68 6.41 -0.09
CA LEU A 263 -7.17 6.71 -1.44
C LEU A 263 -7.49 8.11 -1.96
N ASN A 264 -8.35 8.89 -1.31
CA ASN A 264 -8.61 10.28 -1.74
C ASN A 264 -8.29 11.31 -0.68
N ASN A 265 -7.03 11.36 -0.31
CA ASN A 265 -6.54 12.44 0.53
C ASN A 265 -5.21 12.95 -0.02
N LYS A 266 -4.91 14.20 0.34
CA LYS A 266 -3.67 14.88 -0.04
C LYS A 266 -2.42 14.24 0.53
N GLU A 267 -2.53 13.26 1.43
CA GLU A 267 -1.38 12.60 2.02
C GLU A 267 -1.04 11.39 1.18
N THR A 268 -1.94 10.41 1.02
CA THR A 268 -1.69 9.16 0.26
C THR A 268 -1.23 9.38 -1.17
N LEU A 269 -1.80 10.37 -1.84
CA LEU A 269 -1.55 10.61 -3.26
C LEU A 269 -0.53 11.73 -3.50
N ASN A 270 0.08 12.27 -2.45
CA ASN A 270 1.12 13.28 -2.61
C ASN A 270 2.49 12.62 -2.76
N PRO A 271 3.20 12.83 -3.88
CA PRO A 271 4.54 12.28 -4.09
C PRO A 271 5.58 12.69 -3.05
N GLN A 272 5.32 13.72 -2.25
CA GLN A 272 6.20 14.22 -1.18
C GLN A 272 5.88 13.62 0.20
N ASN A 273 4.86 12.78 0.32
CA ASN A 273 4.55 12.08 1.57
C ASN A 273 5.70 11.11 1.97
N PRO A 274 5.76 10.62 3.23
CA PRO A 274 6.78 9.65 3.65
C PRO A 274 6.47 8.21 3.17
N LEU A 275 5.37 7.99 2.44
CA LEU A 275 4.99 6.67 1.94
C LEU A 275 6.03 6.20 0.92
N LYS A 276 6.55 5.00 1.13
CA LYS A 276 7.45 4.32 0.20
C LYS A 276 6.80 3.02 -0.24
N ILE A 277 6.85 2.73 -1.54
CA ILE A 277 6.29 1.52 -2.13
C ILE A 277 7.41 0.83 -2.90
N VAL A 278 7.80 -0.35 -2.44
CA VAL A 278 8.74 -1.22 -3.16
C VAL A 278 7.92 -2.21 -3.98
N ARG A 279 8.24 -2.32 -5.27
CA ARG A 279 7.52 -3.17 -6.22
C ARG A 279 8.38 -4.34 -6.66
N TYR A 280 7.83 -5.55 -6.61
CA TYR A 280 8.46 -6.79 -7.03
C TYR A 280 7.70 -7.40 -8.22
N THR A 281 8.44 -7.80 -9.27
CA THR A 281 7.90 -8.33 -10.53
C THR A 281 8.77 -9.50 -11.03
N PRO A 282 8.59 -10.71 -10.49
CA PRO A 282 9.48 -11.83 -10.73
C PRO A 282 9.32 -12.33 -12.16
N GLY A 283 10.41 -12.86 -12.71
CA GLY A 283 10.42 -13.38 -14.08
C GLY A 283 10.43 -12.30 -15.17
N ILE A 284 10.37 -11.01 -14.81
CA ILE A 284 10.62 -9.91 -15.75
C ILE A 284 12.07 -9.47 -15.60
N SER A 285 12.84 -9.57 -16.68
CA SER A 285 14.24 -9.15 -16.68
C SER A 285 14.36 -7.62 -16.55
N TYR A 286 15.48 -7.14 -16.02
CA TYR A 286 15.79 -5.71 -15.97
C TYR A 286 15.66 -5.05 -17.35
N PHE A 287 16.20 -5.66 -18.40
CA PHE A 287 16.13 -5.14 -19.76
C PHE A 287 14.70 -5.08 -20.30
N THR A 288 13.87 -6.08 -19.99
CA THR A 288 12.44 -6.08 -20.36
C THR A 288 11.69 -4.95 -19.66
N MET A 289 11.93 -4.76 -18.36
CA MET A 289 11.31 -3.65 -17.61
C MET A 289 11.76 -2.29 -18.17
N GLN A 290 13.04 -2.13 -18.48
CA GLN A 290 13.57 -0.90 -19.08
C GLN A 290 12.97 -0.63 -20.47
N ALA A 291 12.85 -1.65 -21.32
CA ALA A 291 12.22 -1.53 -22.63
C ALA A 291 10.75 -1.13 -22.52
N TYR A 292 10.01 -1.75 -21.59
CA TYR A 292 8.65 -1.38 -21.24
C TYR A 292 8.54 0.09 -20.81
N GLU A 293 9.33 0.52 -19.84
CA GLU A 293 9.30 1.90 -19.33
C GLU A 293 9.60 2.91 -20.45
N ASN A 294 10.58 2.62 -21.29
CA ASN A 294 10.94 3.49 -22.42
C ASN A 294 9.83 3.56 -23.46
N ALA A 295 9.20 2.43 -23.80
CA ALA A 295 8.08 2.38 -24.74
C ALA A 295 6.86 3.15 -24.21
N LEU A 296 6.54 2.98 -22.91
CA LEU A 296 5.44 3.68 -22.26
C LEU A 296 5.68 5.20 -22.23
N LYS A 297 6.87 5.63 -21.78
CA LYS A 297 7.26 7.05 -21.76
C LYS A 297 7.21 7.68 -23.15
N SER A 298 7.69 6.96 -24.16
CA SER A 298 7.67 7.42 -25.55
C SER A 298 6.25 7.58 -26.07
N SER A 299 5.37 6.63 -25.77
CA SER A 299 3.95 6.70 -26.15
C SER A 299 3.26 7.88 -25.48
N ILE A 300 3.53 8.13 -24.19
CA ILE A 300 2.95 9.24 -23.43
C ILE A 300 3.42 10.60 -23.99
N LYS A 301 4.69 10.74 -24.36
CA LYS A 301 5.24 11.96 -24.98
C LYS A 301 4.58 12.32 -26.32
N GLN A 302 4.02 11.34 -27.02
CA GLN A 302 3.37 11.54 -28.32
C GLN A 302 1.87 11.88 -28.20
N LEU A 303 1.28 11.75 -27.00
CA LEU A 303 -0.12 12.06 -26.79
C LEU A 303 -0.40 13.53 -27.08
N GLN A 304 -1.50 13.77 -27.77
CA GLN A 304 -2.05 15.12 -27.90
C GLN A 304 -2.83 15.44 -26.63
N PHE A 305 -2.53 16.59 -26.02
CA PHE A 305 -3.16 17.05 -24.78
C PHE A 305 -3.34 18.57 -24.80
N SER A 306 -4.23 19.06 -23.95
CA SER A 306 -4.44 20.49 -23.76
C SER A 306 -3.42 21.05 -22.77
N LYS A 307 -2.47 21.87 -23.25
CA LYS A 307 -1.47 22.55 -22.39
C LYS A 307 -2.12 23.36 -21.27
N ASN A 308 -3.19 24.10 -21.57
CA ASN A 308 -3.93 24.87 -20.57
C ASN A 308 -4.55 23.96 -19.50
N SER A 309 -5.09 22.81 -19.90
CA SER A 309 -5.67 21.84 -18.96
C SER A 309 -4.59 21.17 -18.10
N ALA A 310 -3.43 20.85 -18.68
CA ALA A 310 -2.28 20.33 -17.93
C ALA A 310 -1.76 21.34 -16.90
N THR A 311 -1.60 22.62 -17.27
CA THR A 311 -1.22 23.69 -16.33
C THR A 311 -2.25 23.85 -15.22
N LYS A 312 -3.55 23.88 -15.55
CA LYS A 312 -4.61 23.99 -14.54
C LYS A 312 -4.57 22.81 -13.58
N TYR A 313 -4.44 21.60 -14.10
CA TYR A 313 -4.36 20.40 -13.27
C TYR A 313 -3.10 20.38 -12.39
N LYS A 314 -1.95 20.83 -12.92
CA LYS A 314 -0.71 21.03 -12.15
C LYS A 314 -0.96 21.95 -10.95
N THR A 315 -1.59 23.10 -11.18
CA THR A 315 -1.95 24.05 -10.10
C THR A 315 -2.88 23.40 -9.07
N GLU A 316 -3.95 22.71 -9.51
CA GLU A 316 -4.87 22.02 -8.61
C GLU A 316 -4.16 20.98 -7.72
N LEU A 317 -3.24 20.20 -8.29
CA LEU A 317 -2.43 19.23 -7.56
C LEU A 317 -1.49 19.91 -6.57
N GLN A 318 -0.76 20.94 -7.00
CA GLN A 318 0.17 21.68 -6.14
C GLN A 318 -0.55 22.34 -4.96
N THR A 319 -1.70 22.98 -5.21
CA THR A 319 -2.56 23.55 -4.16
C THR A 319 -3.04 22.48 -3.20
N THR A 320 -3.52 21.34 -3.71
CA THR A 320 -4.03 20.25 -2.85
C THR A 320 -2.93 19.64 -1.99
N TRP A 321 -1.73 19.48 -2.55
CA TRP A 321 -0.58 18.88 -1.88
C TRP A 321 0.18 19.85 -0.98
N GLY A 322 -0.17 21.15 -0.98
CA GLY A 322 0.41 22.16 -0.12
C GLY A 322 1.82 22.58 -0.50
N LYS A 323 2.05 22.83 -1.80
CA LYS A 323 3.30 23.42 -2.32
C LYS A 323 3.21 24.94 -2.47
#